data_AF-A0A968Z1I9-F1
#
_entry.id   AF-A0A968Z1I9-F1
#
_cell.length_a   1.000
_cell.length_b   1.000
_cell.length_c   1.000
_cell.angle_alpha   90.00
_cell.angle_beta   90.00
_cell.angle_gamma   90.00
#
_symmetry.space_group_name_H-M   'P 1'
#
loop_
_entity.id
_entity.type
_entity.pdbx_description
1 polymer ?
#
loop_
_entity_poly.entity_id
_entity_poly.type
_entity_poly.pdbx_seq_one_letter_code
_entity_poly.pdbx_strand_id
1 'polypeptide(L)'
;MSVITSQNSNKLLRIIREMVVSWNITETGAPTIDSEIPIGYGNFLDNLIRITGITDKDLAISLFQETNQFLEKYLQVADLQAGRYSYPNHLYGKGNNITIDILLDIDPSQAKNQVITFDFTEQHKMLLQAASIRWHEWDKEDEGLYPTPGIDPKRPYGDRTYYELDMADALRMDYSEKLDPYFQKLHFEMQSALQVFLRYASLPVDSH
;
A
#
# COMPACT_ATOMS: atom_id res chain seq x y z
N MET A 1 8.18 9.87 -21.07
CA MET A 1 9.05 9.16 -20.11
C MET A 1 9.94 10.20 -19.46
N SER A 2 9.64 10.58 -18.22
CA SER A 2 10.49 11.51 -17.45
C SER A 2 11.68 10.72 -16.89
N VAL A 3 12.90 11.21 -17.12
CA VAL A 3 14.10 10.64 -16.50
C VAL A 3 14.07 11.06 -15.04
N ILE A 4 13.65 10.15 -14.15
CA ILE A 4 13.67 10.39 -12.70
C ILE A 4 15.13 10.57 -12.29
N THR A 5 15.50 11.77 -11.85
CA THR A 5 16.83 12.05 -11.31
C THR A 5 17.04 11.32 -9.99
N SER A 6 18.29 11.08 -9.56
CA SER A 6 18.58 10.47 -8.25
C SER A 6 17.99 11.26 -7.08
N GLN A 7 17.94 12.59 -7.20
CA GLN A 7 17.33 13.47 -6.20
C GLN A 7 15.80 13.33 -6.16
N ASN A 8 15.14 13.14 -7.31
CA ASN A 8 13.70 12.87 -7.35
C ASN A 8 13.38 11.48 -6.80
N SER A 9 14.22 10.48 -7.11
CA SER A 9 14.07 9.11 -6.58
C SER A 9 14.09 9.08 -5.04
N ASN A 10 15.01 9.85 -4.43
CA ASN A 10 15.06 9.97 -2.96
C ASN A 10 13.80 10.62 -2.37
N LYS A 11 13.24 11.63 -3.03
CA LYS A 11 11.99 12.26 -2.56
C LYS A 11 10.79 11.33 -2.74
N LEU A 12 10.69 10.62 -3.87
CA LEU A 12 9.66 9.63 -4.11
C LEU A 12 9.68 8.53 -3.05
N LEU A 13 10.87 8.02 -2.69
CA LEU A 13 11.02 7.05 -1.61
C LEU A 13 10.57 7.62 -0.25
N ARG A 14 10.88 8.89 0.04
CA ARG A 14 10.39 9.54 1.27
C ARG A 14 8.87 9.67 1.30
N ILE A 15 8.23 9.92 0.15
CA ILE A 15 6.76 9.93 0.05
C ILE A 15 6.22 8.52 0.29
N ILE A 16 6.74 7.49 -0.41
CA ILE A 16 6.31 6.10 -0.25
C ILE A 16 6.31 5.66 1.23
N ARG A 17 7.37 6.00 1.97
CA ARG A 17 7.51 5.59 3.39
C ARG A 17 6.48 6.22 4.33
N GLU A 18 5.88 7.33 3.93
CA GLU A 18 4.90 8.07 4.71
C GLU A 18 3.46 7.78 4.25
N MET A 19 3.29 6.97 3.19
CA MET A 19 1.97 6.62 2.68
C MET A 19 1.15 5.85 3.72
N VAL A 20 -0.14 6.17 3.78
CA VAL A 20 -1.11 5.53 4.66
C VAL A 20 -1.91 4.52 3.84
N VAL A 21 -1.92 3.26 4.27
CA VAL A 21 -2.63 2.19 3.60
C VAL A 21 -3.98 1.95 4.28
N SER A 22 -5.06 2.07 3.52
CA SER A 22 -6.43 1.69 3.88
C SER A 22 -6.90 0.51 3.01
N TRP A 23 -8.20 0.19 3.07
CA TRP A 23 -8.79 -0.90 2.31
C TRP A 23 -9.86 -0.41 1.35
N ASN A 24 -9.67 -0.66 0.05
CA ASN A 24 -10.72 -0.46 -0.94
C ASN A 24 -11.68 -1.65 -0.89
N ILE A 25 -12.96 -1.42 -0.66
CA ILE A 25 -13.98 -2.47 -0.47
C ILE A 25 -14.69 -2.90 -1.76
N THR A 26 -14.34 -2.27 -2.89
CA THR A 26 -14.98 -2.58 -4.18
C THR A 26 -14.61 -3.98 -4.66
N GLU A 27 -15.50 -4.65 -5.40
CA GLU A 27 -15.27 -5.99 -5.97
C GLU A 27 -14.84 -7.01 -4.90
N THR A 28 -13.60 -7.53 -4.93
CA THR A 28 -13.07 -8.44 -3.89
C THR A 28 -12.38 -7.67 -2.75
N GLY A 29 -12.12 -6.40 -2.98
CA GLY A 29 -11.35 -5.52 -2.13
C GLY A 29 -9.84 -5.69 -2.29
N ALA A 30 -9.08 -4.66 -1.90
CA ALA A 30 -7.63 -4.70 -1.86
C ALA A 30 -7.04 -3.54 -1.05
N PRO A 31 -5.77 -3.65 -0.60
CA PRO A 31 -5.04 -2.53 -0.03
C PRO A 31 -4.90 -1.35 -1.01
N THR A 32 -5.18 -0.14 -0.54
CA THR A 32 -5.00 1.11 -1.31
C THR A 32 -4.36 2.18 -0.46
N ILE A 33 -3.77 3.20 -1.07
CA ILE A 33 -3.40 4.40 -0.31
C ILE A 33 -4.66 5.20 0.02
N ASP A 34 -4.81 5.59 1.28
CA ASP A 34 -5.97 6.32 1.81
C ASP A 34 -6.14 7.66 1.09
N SER A 35 -7.34 7.93 0.58
CA SER A 35 -7.60 9.13 -0.22
C SER A 35 -7.83 10.39 0.62
N GLU A 36 -8.22 10.26 1.89
CA GLU A 36 -8.42 11.41 2.79
C GLU A 36 -7.09 11.84 3.44
N ILE A 37 -6.25 10.86 3.81
CA ILE A 37 -4.94 11.08 4.43
C ILE A 37 -3.83 10.29 3.72
N PRO A 38 -3.51 10.59 2.45
CA PRO A 38 -2.57 9.77 1.67
C PRO A 38 -1.19 9.61 2.28
N ILE A 39 -0.75 10.60 3.06
CA ILE A 39 0.56 10.63 3.71
C ILE A 39 0.48 11.23 5.13
N GLY A 40 0.94 10.47 6.12
CA GLY A 40 1.00 10.88 7.52
C GLY A 40 -0.33 11.38 8.11
N TYR A 41 -0.26 12.11 9.22
CA TYR A 41 -1.41 12.77 9.84
C TYR A 41 -1.51 14.24 9.43
N GLY A 42 -2.74 14.76 9.32
CA GLY A 42 -3.01 16.19 9.13
C GLY A 42 -3.18 16.58 7.65
N ASN A 43 -2.82 17.83 7.32
CA ASN A 43 -3.03 18.37 5.98
C ASN A 43 -2.06 17.73 4.95
N PHE A 44 -2.61 17.21 3.87
CA PHE A 44 -1.86 16.56 2.80
C PHE A 44 -0.77 17.43 2.17
N LEU A 45 -1.08 18.69 1.83
CA LEU A 45 -0.12 19.58 1.19
C LEU A 45 1.02 19.97 2.14
N ASP A 46 0.70 20.24 3.40
CA ASP A 46 1.72 20.55 4.41
C ASP A 46 2.66 19.35 4.63
N ASN A 47 2.11 18.13 4.63
CA ASN A 47 2.92 16.90 4.69
C ASN A 47 3.77 16.72 3.44
N LEU A 48 3.23 16.95 2.23
CA LEU A 48 4.02 16.89 1.00
C LEU A 48 5.19 17.86 1.03
N ILE A 49 4.96 19.11 1.43
CA ILE A 49 6.02 20.12 1.55
C ILE A 49 7.06 19.68 2.58
N ARG A 50 6.63 19.21 3.75
CA ARG A 50 7.53 18.69 4.81
C ARG A 50 8.38 17.50 4.33
N ILE A 51 7.78 16.57 3.62
CA ILE A 51 8.42 15.33 3.16
C ILE A 51 9.35 15.61 1.99
N THR A 52 8.99 16.48 1.06
CA THR A 52 9.74 16.70 -0.18
C THR A 52 10.73 17.87 -0.08
N GLY A 53 10.46 18.83 0.80
CA GLY A 53 11.12 20.14 0.86
C GLY A 53 10.72 21.07 -0.30
N ILE A 54 9.73 20.70 -1.11
CA ILE A 54 9.28 21.49 -2.26
C ILE A 54 8.17 22.42 -1.78
N THR A 55 8.40 23.73 -1.79
CA THR A 55 7.42 24.74 -1.37
C THR A 55 6.41 25.10 -2.47
N ASP A 56 6.75 24.81 -3.73
CA ASP A 56 5.83 24.94 -4.86
C ASP A 56 4.82 23.78 -4.81
N LYS A 57 3.55 24.13 -4.58
CA LYS A 57 2.48 23.15 -4.38
C LYS A 57 2.22 22.31 -5.62
N ASP A 58 2.23 22.91 -6.80
CA ASP A 58 1.94 22.21 -8.05
C ASP A 58 3.06 21.22 -8.37
N LEU A 59 4.31 21.61 -8.13
CA LEU A 59 5.46 20.71 -8.27
C LEU A 59 5.41 19.58 -7.23
N ALA A 60 5.02 19.85 -5.99
CA ALA A 60 4.88 18.82 -4.95
C ALA A 60 3.77 17.81 -5.30
N ILE A 61 2.63 18.28 -5.83
CA ILE A 61 1.53 17.43 -6.31
C ILE A 61 1.97 16.61 -7.52
N SER A 62 2.67 17.20 -8.49
CA SER A 62 3.21 16.48 -9.65
C SER A 62 4.14 15.35 -9.20
N LEU A 63 5.01 15.62 -8.22
CA LEU A 63 5.90 14.59 -7.67
C LEU A 63 5.13 13.50 -6.92
N PHE A 64 4.04 13.84 -6.24
CA PHE A 64 3.15 12.84 -5.63
C PHE A 64 2.49 11.96 -6.71
N GLN A 65 2.03 12.52 -7.83
CA GLN A 65 1.46 11.74 -8.94
C GLN A 65 2.47 10.78 -9.58
N GLU A 66 3.75 11.18 -9.65
CA GLU A 66 4.84 10.30 -10.10
C GLU A 66 5.03 9.05 -9.21
N THR A 67 4.52 9.06 -7.96
CA THR A 67 4.62 7.89 -7.08
C THR A 67 3.86 6.68 -7.59
N ASN A 68 2.86 6.80 -8.46
CA ASN A 68 2.14 5.64 -9.00
C ASN A 68 3.08 4.66 -9.73
N GLN A 69 3.79 5.19 -10.74
CA GLN A 69 4.74 4.40 -11.53
C GLN A 69 5.92 3.95 -10.68
N PHE A 70 6.33 4.79 -9.73
CA PHE A 70 7.40 4.44 -8.82
C PHE A 70 7.00 3.36 -7.81
N LEU A 71 5.76 3.35 -7.35
CA LEU A 71 5.23 2.37 -6.39
C LEU A 71 5.18 0.97 -7.00
N GLU A 72 4.65 0.83 -8.21
CA GLU A 72 4.64 -0.45 -8.91
C GLU A 72 6.05 -1.03 -9.02
N LYS A 73 7.01 -0.23 -9.47
CA LYS A 73 8.41 -0.65 -9.55
C LYS A 73 9.00 -0.94 -8.16
N TYR A 74 8.68 -0.12 -7.16
CA TYR A 74 9.15 -0.29 -5.79
C TYR A 74 8.71 -1.65 -5.23
N LEU A 75 7.44 -2.03 -5.40
CA LEU A 75 6.93 -3.33 -4.95
C LEU A 75 7.63 -4.51 -5.64
N GLN A 76 8.01 -4.36 -6.91
CA GLN A 76 8.69 -5.41 -7.67
C GLN A 76 10.16 -5.60 -7.26
N VAL A 77 10.88 -4.51 -6.91
CA VAL A 77 12.34 -4.56 -6.74
C VAL A 77 12.83 -4.37 -5.31
N ALA A 78 12.05 -3.71 -4.44
CA ALA A 78 12.44 -3.54 -3.05
C ALA A 78 12.43 -4.89 -2.32
N ASP A 79 13.24 -4.99 -1.28
CA ASP A 79 13.28 -6.17 -0.41
C ASP A 79 13.03 -5.78 1.04
N LEU A 80 12.30 -6.66 1.72
CA LEU A 80 12.06 -6.64 3.15
C LEU A 80 12.15 -8.08 3.65
N GLN A 81 12.95 -8.28 4.69
CA GLN A 81 13.10 -9.58 5.32
C GLN A 81 11.85 -9.94 6.13
N ALA A 82 11.50 -11.22 6.19
CA ALA A 82 10.46 -11.69 7.11
C ALA A 82 10.83 -11.32 8.56
N GLY A 83 9.84 -10.92 9.35
CA GLY A 83 10.05 -10.47 10.72
C GLY A 83 8.87 -9.73 11.31
N ARG A 84 8.99 -9.38 12.59
CA ARG A 84 7.99 -8.61 13.33
C ARG A 84 8.28 -7.13 13.19
N TYR A 85 7.33 -6.38 12.65
CA TYR A 85 7.41 -4.94 12.44
C TYR A 85 6.30 -4.23 13.21
N SER A 86 6.53 -2.95 13.52
CA SER A 86 5.50 -2.09 14.09
C SER A 86 5.38 -0.81 13.30
N TYR A 87 4.18 -0.25 13.19
CA TYR A 87 3.96 1.03 12.51
C TYR A 87 2.85 1.85 13.20
N PRO A 88 2.88 3.19 13.11
CA PRO A 88 1.80 4.02 13.62
C PRO A 88 0.49 3.74 12.89
N ASN A 89 -0.58 3.51 13.63
CA ASN A 89 -1.92 3.35 13.08
C ASN A 89 -2.47 4.73 12.70
N HIS A 90 -2.24 5.15 11.46
CA HIS A 90 -2.71 6.44 10.94
C HIS A 90 -4.24 6.56 10.87
N LEU A 91 -4.92 5.42 10.97
CA LEU A 91 -6.38 5.31 10.93
C LEU A 91 -6.97 5.22 12.35
N TYR A 92 -6.13 5.24 13.39
CA TYR A 92 -6.54 5.28 14.79
C TYR A 92 -7.49 6.45 15.05
N GLY A 93 -8.67 6.16 15.59
CA GLY A 93 -9.67 7.17 15.93
C GLY A 93 -10.54 7.65 14.76
N LYS A 94 -10.25 7.24 13.52
CA LYS A 94 -11.28 7.24 12.48
C LYS A 94 -12.28 6.14 12.82
N GLY A 95 -13.59 6.45 12.81
CA GLY A 95 -14.64 5.50 13.20
C GLY A 95 -14.67 4.23 12.32
N ASN A 96 -15.54 3.28 12.68
CA ASN A 96 -15.76 2.00 11.96
C ASN A 96 -16.32 2.20 10.54
N ASN A 97 -15.58 2.85 9.65
CA ASN A 97 -15.88 2.84 8.24
C ASN A 97 -15.22 1.59 7.66
N ILE A 98 -15.99 0.74 6.98
CA ILE A 98 -15.51 -0.54 6.43
C ILE A 98 -14.36 -0.32 5.42
N THR A 99 -14.27 0.89 4.84
CA THR A 99 -13.19 1.35 3.96
C THR A 99 -11.86 1.63 4.69
N ILE A 100 -11.85 1.67 6.02
CA ILE A 100 -10.74 2.24 6.79
C ILE A 100 -9.87 1.16 7.43
N ASP A 101 -10.36 -0.02 7.80
CA ASP A 101 -9.45 -1.02 8.40
C ASP A 101 -9.98 -2.46 8.37
N ILE A 102 -9.48 -3.30 7.46
CA ILE A 102 -9.74 -4.75 7.51
C ILE A 102 -9.03 -5.41 8.69
N LEU A 103 -8.01 -4.76 9.23
CA LEU A 103 -7.30 -5.20 10.42
C LEU A 103 -8.27 -5.36 11.63
N LEU A 104 -9.39 -4.61 11.65
CA LEU A 104 -10.50 -4.81 12.59
C LEU A 104 -11.07 -6.24 12.56
N ASP A 105 -11.10 -6.88 11.39
CA ASP A 105 -11.68 -8.21 11.20
C ASP A 105 -10.65 -9.33 11.43
N ILE A 106 -9.36 -9.08 11.15
CA ILE A 106 -8.29 -10.09 11.33
C ILE A 106 -7.76 -10.12 12.75
N ASP A 107 -7.47 -8.96 13.33
CA ASP A 107 -6.96 -8.82 14.69
C ASP A 107 -7.64 -7.62 15.39
N PRO A 108 -8.88 -7.81 15.88
CA PRO A 108 -9.64 -6.77 16.57
C PRO A 108 -8.90 -6.16 17.77
N SER A 109 -7.90 -6.85 18.33
CA SER A 109 -7.11 -6.36 19.47
C SER A 109 -6.14 -5.25 19.08
N GLN A 110 -5.71 -5.19 17.82
CA GLN A 110 -4.76 -4.20 17.30
C GLN A 110 -5.43 -2.91 16.83
N ALA A 111 -6.70 -2.96 16.42
CA ALA A 111 -7.37 -1.83 15.81
C ALA A 111 -7.57 -0.61 16.74
N LYS A 112 -7.55 -0.83 18.07
CA LYS A 112 -7.58 0.24 19.08
C LYS A 112 -6.19 0.69 19.52
N ASN A 113 -5.14 0.18 18.90
CA ASN A 113 -3.79 0.58 19.22
C ASN A 113 -3.34 1.70 18.29
N GLN A 114 -2.64 2.69 18.86
CA GLN A 114 -1.97 3.75 18.08
C GLN A 114 -0.75 3.20 17.31
N VAL A 115 -0.31 1.99 17.64
CA VAL A 115 0.77 1.27 16.99
C VAL A 115 0.29 -0.14 16.71
N ILE A 116 0.35 -0.55 15.45
CA ILE A 116 0.05 -1.92 15.03
C ILE A 116 1.37 -2.69 14.99
N THR A 117 1.32 -3.95 15.42
CA THR A 117 2.41 -4.91 15.21
C THR A 117 1.98 -5.98 14.22
N PHE A 118 2.85 -6.31 13.27
CA PHE A 118 2.55 -7.24 12.19
C PHE A 118 3.74 -8.16 11.91
N ASP A 119 3.45 -9.45 11.71
CA ASP A 119 4.43 -10.44 11.33
C ASP A 119 4.48 -10.53 9.79
N PHE A 120 5.47 -9.86 9.20
CA PHE A 120 5.72 -9.87 7.76
C PHE A 120 6.40 -11.18 7.35
N THR A 121 5.96 -11.79 6.24
CA THR A 121 6.38 -13.12 5.80
C THR A 121 6.84 -13.07 4.35
N GLU A 122 7.52 -14.12 3.90
CA GLU A 122 7.90 -14.24 2.48
C GLU A 122 6.67 -14.32 1.57
N GLN A 123 5.56 -14.93 2.03
CA GLN A 123 4.31 -14.99 1.28
C GLN A 123 3.73 -13.58 1.05
N HIS A 124 3.76 -12.72 2.07
CA HIS A 124 3.37 -11.32 1.93
C HIS A 124 4.22 -10.60 0.87
N LYS A 125 5.54 -10.80 0.89
CA LYS A 125 6.45 -10.22 -0.11
C LYS A 125 6.13 -10.71 -1.53
N MET A 126 5.96 -12.02 -1.71
CA MET A 126 5.65 -12.61 -3.02
C MET A 126 4.34 -12.05 -3.59
N LEU A 127 3.31 -11.87 -2.75
CA LEU A 127 2.04 -11.27 -3.16
C LEU A 127 2.17 -9.77 -3.48
N LEU A 128 2.98 -9.02 -2.73
CA LEU A 128 3.27 -7.62 -3.04
C LEU A 128 4.00 -7.47 -4.39
N GLN A 129 4.93 -8.36 -4.69
CA GLN A 129 5.65 -8.40 -5.97
C GLN A 129 4.76 -8.79 -7.15
N ALA A 130 3.69 -9.55 -6.89
CA ALA A 130 2.69 -9.93 -7.89
C ALA A 130 1.52 -8.93 -7.98
N ALA A 131 1.48 -7.90 -7.12
CA ALA A 131 0.32 -7.02 -7.02
C ALA A 131 0.14 -6.13 -8.26
N SER A 132 -1.10 -6.04 -8.74
CA SER A 132 -1.49 -5.14 -9.82
C SER A 132 -1.75 -3.75 -9.28
N ILE A 133 -0.92 -2.76 -9.63
CA ILE A 133 -1.12 -1.37 -9.17
C ILE A 133 -1.95 -0.57 -10.18
N ARG A 134 -2.89 0.23 -9.67
CA ARG A 134 -3.68 1.18 -10.45
C ARG A 134 -3.78 2.53 -9.76
N TRP A 135 -3.99 3.56 -10.58
CA TRP A 135 -4.36 4.88 -10.09
C TRP A 135 -5.87 4.92 -9.87
N HIS A 136 -6.28 5.21 -8.63
CA HIS A 136 -7.68 5.38 -8.27
C HIS A 136 -8.03 6.87 -8.35
N GLU A 137 -8.83 7.23 -9.34
CA GLU A 137 -9.53 8.51 -9.35
C GLU A 137 -10.76 8.35 -8.47
N TRP A 138 -10.75 9.01 -7.30
CA TRP A 138 -11.94 9.18 -6.48
C TRP A 138 -12.79 10.29 -7.10
N ASP A 139 -14.11 10.14 -7.10
CA ASP A 139 -14.99 11.06 -7.82
C ASP A 139 -14.75 12.51 -7.39
N LYS A 140 -14.63 13.41 -8.38
CA LYS A 140 -14.27 14.83 -8.18
C LYS A 140 -15.29 15.63 -7.37
N GLU A 141 -16.44 15.04 -7.07
CA GLU A 141 -17.52 15.65 -6.27
C GLU A 141 -17.25 15.55 -4.77
N ASP A 142 -16.34 14.67 -4.33
CA ASP A 142 -15.95 14.53 -2.93
C ASP A 142 -14.80 15.49 -2.58
N GLU A 143 -15.15 16.68 -2.10
CA GLU A 143 -14.18 17.64 -1.55
C GLU A 143 -13.32 16.96 -0.45
N GLY A 144 -12.01 16.94 -0.65
CA GLY A 144 -11.05 16.43 0.34
C GLY A 144 -10.49 15.03 0.07
N LEU A 145 -10.90 14.37 -1.02
CA LEU A 145 -10.26 13.13 -1.49
C LEU A 145 -9.16 13.42 -2.52
N TYR A 146 -8.03 12.73 -2.36
CA TYR A 146 -6.92 12.77 -3.30
C TYR A 146 -6.93 11.51 -4.16
N PRO A 147 -6.68 11.63 -5.48
CA PRO A 147 -6.37 10.47 -6.31
C PRO A 147 -5.11 9.79 -5.79
N THR A 148 -5.17 8.47 -5.63
CA THR A 148 -4.11 7.69 -4.98
C THR A 148 -3.82 6.41 -5.73
N PRO A 149 -2.58 5.90 -5.67
CA PRO A 149 -2.29 4.57 -6.18
C PRO A 149 -2.80 3.51 -5.19
N GLY A 150 -3.11 2.31 -5.69
CA GLY A 150 -3.53 1.19 -4.87
C GLY A 150 -3.44 -0.12 -5.62
N ILE A 151 -3.59 -1.24 -4.91
CA ILE A 151 -3.74 -2.55 -5.53
C ILE A 151 -5.14 -2.61 -6.16
N ASP A 152 -5.24 -3.11 -7.39
CA ASP A 152 -6.49 -3.24 -8.11
C ASP A 152 -7.48 -4.13 -7.35
N PRO A 153 -8.59 -3.59 -6.81
CA PRO A 153 -9.53 -4.34 -5.99
C PRO A 153 -10.34 -5.37 -6.77
N LYS A 154 -10.32 -5.32 -8.11
CA LYS A 154 -10.93 -6.33 -8.97
C LYS A 154 -9.98 -7.49 -9.30
N ARG A 155 -8.69 -7.19 -9.37
CA ARG A 155 -7.64 -8.04 -9.95
C ARG A 155 -6.31 -7.85 -9.18
N PRO A 156 -6.30 -8.15 -7.87
CA PRO A 156 -5.21 -7.71 -7.00
C PRO A 156 -3.86 -8.36 -7.30
N TYR A 157 -3.83 -9.59 -7.79
CA TYR A 157 -2.60 -10.38 -8.00
C TYR A 157 -2.43 -10.95 -9.41
N GLY A 158 -3.34 -10.63 -10.34
CA GLY A 158 -3.36 -11.22 -11.67
C GLY A 158 -4.68 -10.96 -12.41
N ASP A 159 -4.96 -11.74 -13.45
CA ASP A 159 -6.09 -11.51 -14.35
C ASP A 159 -7.17 -12.62 -14.31
N ARG A 160 -7.19 -13.43 -13.25
CA ARG A 160 -8.22 -14.47 -13.10
C ARG A 160 -9.46 -13.92 -12.40
N THR A 161 -10.56 -14.66 -12.53
CA THR A 161 -11.83 -14.32 -11.87
C THR A 161 -11.75 -14.48 -10.36
N TYR A 162 -11.05 -15.51 -9.90
CA TYR A 162 -10.85 -15.82 -8.48
C TYR A 162 -9.40 -15.48 -8.12
N TYR A 163 -9.23 -14.55 -7.18
CA TYR A 163 -7.90 -14.05 -6.82
C TYR A 163 -7.07 -15.13 -6.13
N GLU A 164 -7.69 -16.15 -5.53
CA GLU A 164 -7.05 -17.30 -4.90
C GLU A 164 -6.19 -18.11 -5.88
N LEU A 165 -6.62 -18.19 -7.16
CA LEU A 165 -5.84 -18.85 -8.22
C LEU A 165 -4.56 -18.07 -8.54
N ASP A 166 -4.67 -16.73 -8.62
CA ASP A 166 -3.52 -15.87 -8.85
C ASP A 166 -2.58 -15.85 -7.64
N MET A 167 -3.12 -15.90 -6.42
CA MET A 167 -2.33 -16.06 -5.20
C MET A 167 -1.58 -17.39 -5.18
N ALA A 168 -2.24 -18.51 -5.53
CA ALA A 168 -1.59 -19.82 -5.58
C ALA A 168 -0.41 -19.82 -6.56
N ASP A 169 -0.60 -19.26 -7.75
CA ASP A 169 0.46 -19.10 -8.76
C ASP A 169 1.61 -18.23 -8.25
N ALA A 170 1.30 -17.04 -7.70
CA ALA A 170 2.29 -16.12 -7.15
C ALA A 170 3.11 -16.77 -6.04
N LEU A 171 2.45 -17.52 -5.15
CA LEU A 171 3.04 -18.24 -4.03
C LEU A 171 3.70 -19.57 -4.42
N ARG A 172 3.59 -19.99 -5.69
CA ARG A 172 4.08 -21.27 -6.22
C ARG A 172 3.52 -22.48 -5.45
N MET A 173 2.22 -22.44 -5.18
CA MET A 173 1.47 -23.47 -4.49
C MET A 173 0.44 -24.10 -5.43
N ASP A 174 0.22 -25.41 -5.30
CA ASP A 174 -0.90 -26.05 -6.00
C ASP A 174 -2.23 -25.60 -5.39
N TYR A 175 -3.12 -25.06 -6.21
CA TYR A 175 -4.43 -24.64 -5.75
C TYR A 175 -5.30 -25.83 -5.30
N SER A 176 -6.01 -25.63 -4.19
CA SER A 176 -7.09 -26.49 -3.73
C SER A 176 -8.07 -25.64 -2.94
N GLU A 177 -9.38 -25.86 -3.10
CA GLU A 177 -10.43 -25.17 -2.33
C GLU A 177 -10.25 -25.26 -0.80
N LYS A 178 -9.52 -26.29 -0.33
CA LYS A 178 -9.17 -26.42 1.10
C LYS A 178 -8.25 -25.31 1.60
N LEU A 179 -7.57 -24.61 0.71
CA LEU A 179 -6.67 -23.50 0.99
C LEU A 179 -7.37 -22.14 0.90
N ASP A 180 -8.62 -22.05 0.47
CA ASP A 180 -9.34 -20.77 0.35
C ASP A 180 -9.34 -19.96 1.67
N PRO A 181 -9.57 -20.55 2.85
CA PRO A 181 -9.46 -19.80 4.11
C PRO A 181 -8.06 -19.24 4.38
N TYR A 182 -7.02 -19.92 3.89
CA TYR A 182 -5.63 -19.47 4.00
C TYR A 182 -5.36 -18.31 3.04
N PHE A 183 -5.80 -18.40 1.79
CA PHE A 183 -5.68 -17.31 0.82
C PHE A 183 -6.46 -16.07 1.26
N GLN A 184 -7.69 -16.25 1.77
CA GLN A 184 -8.49 -15.15 2.29
C GLN A 184 -7.81 -14.45 3.47
N LYS A 185 -7.27 -15.22 4.42
CA LYS A 185 -6.51 -14.66 5.54
C LYS A 185 -5.31 -13.85 5.04
N LEU A 186 -4.50 -14.42 4.15
CA LEU A 186 -3.36 -13.72 3.56
C LEU A 186 -3.79 -12.45 2.82
N HIS A 187 -4.86 -12.51 2.04
CA HIS A 187 -5.37 -11.38 1.27
C HIS A 187 -5.71 -10.19 2.18
N PHE A 188 -6.41 -10.45 3.28
CA PHE A 188 -6.72 -9.42 4.27
C PHE A 188 -5.46 -8.91 5.00
N GLU A 189 -4.49 -9.78 5.30
CA GLU A 189 -3.21 -9.38 5.89
C GLU A 189 -2.41 -8.42 5.00
N MET A 190 -2.71 -8.37 3.69
CA MET A 190 -1.99 -7.50 2.75
C MET A 190 -2.13 -6.00 3.03
N GLN A 191 -3.15 -5.55 3.77
CA GLN A 191 -3.21 -4.14 4.19
C GLN A 191 -2.00 -3.79 5.08
N SER A 192 -1.77 -4.61 6.11
CA SER A 192 -0.64 -4.46 7.02
C SER A 192 0.68 -4.74 6.32
N ALA A 193 0.70 -5.76 5.45
CA ALA A 193 1.89 -6.10 4.69
C ALA A 193 2.35 -4.94 3.80
N LEU A 194 1.43 -4.33 3.05
CA LEU A 194 1.74 -3.17 2.23
C LEU A 194 2.23 -2.03 3.12
N GLN A 195 1.53 -1.71 4.21
CA GLN A 195 1.93 -0.61 5.10
C GLN A 195 3.35 -0.78 5.66
N VAL A 196 3.69 -1.99 6.11
CA VAL A 196 5.03 -2.36 6.60
C VAL A 196 6.06 -2.27 5.47
N PHE A 197 5.75 -2.80 4.29
CA PHE A 197 6.67 -2.83 3.16
C PHE A 197 7.00 -1.43 2.63
N LEU A 198 6.01 -0.55 2.48
CA LEU A 198 6.24 0.84 2.08
C LEU A 198 7.16 1.56 3.06
N ARG A 199 7.00 1.31 4.36
CA ARG A 199 7.76 1.97 5.42
C ARG A 199 9.21 1.47 5.53
N TYR A 200 9.40 0.16 5.42
CA TYR A 200 10.64 -0.50 5.84
C TYR A 200 11.46 -1.13 4.72
N ALA A 201 10.88 -1.43 3.56
CA ALA A 201 11.65 -2.07 2.50
C ALA A 201 12.77 -1.15 1.98
N SER A 202 13.84 -1.80 1.52
CA SER A 202 15.00 -1.13 0.93
C SER A 202 15.06 -1.45 -0.55
N LEU A 203 15.33 -0.42 -1.36
CA LEU A 203 15.73 -0.64 -2.75
C LEU A 203 17.11 -1.30 -2.78
N PRO A 204 17.35 -2.22 -3.75
CA PRO A 204 18.66 -2.80 -3.93
C PRO A 204 19.68 -1.71 -4.21
N VAL A 205 20.88 -1.85 -3.66
CA VAL A 205 22.00 -0.95 -4.00
C VAL A 205 22.42 -1.30 -5.43
N ASP A 206 22.39 -0.30 -6.33
CA ASP A 206 22.88 -0.49 -7.69
C ASP A 206 24.30 -1.06 -7.63
N SER A 207 24.46 -2.31 -8.05
CA SER A 207 25.78 -2.92 -8.22
C SER A 207 26.35 -2.34 -9.52
N HIS A 208 27.17 -1.31 -9.38
CA HIS A 208 27.91 -0.69 -10.49
C HIS A 208 28.78 -1.70 -11.25
#